data_AF-A0A1Y1KI70-F1
#
_entry.id   AF-A0A1Y1KI70-F1
#
_cell.length_a   1.000
_cell.length_b   1.000
_cell.length_c   1.000
_cell.angle_alpha   90.00
_cell.angle_beta   90.00
_cell.angle_gamma   90.00
#
_symmetry.space_group_name_H-M   'P 1'
#
loop_
_entity.id
_entity.type
_entity.pdbx_description
1 polymer ?
#
loop_
_entity_poly.entity_id
_entity_poly.type
_entity_poly.pdbx_seq_one_letter_code
_entity_poly.pdbx_strand_id
1 'polypeptide(L)'
;MFFSITVYFRINTLQFVRAAKEIAELFPGESEHTYYIPYSSSKKGLRRQPARGKLWSRYINLKAALRLVNAANADVEQENVPSTSNTSYDEEEKIAFLKVAVEPFDKILSYWEDTYLIRQRKCKSYELEDIYKEFPCLSLHYGITLLESDFNHSNEEKIDIIYSEWPKIAQAIIIEAKERQLILKEDVIKDVNSKALLVLPYLFSPVTIRNSKKRGIWRPSRSEVQESFLFNVQ
;
A
#
# COMPACT_ATOMS: atom_id res chain seq x y z
N MET A 1 21.60 -5.79 -9.30
CA MET A 1 21.48 -6.76 -8.19
C MET A 1 20.06 -6.64 -7.65
N PHE A 2 19.23 -7.64 -7.92
CA PHE A 2 17.77 -7.59 -7.82
C PHE A 2 17.28 -7.95 -6.42
N PHE A 3 16.34 -7.18 -5.86
CA PHE A 3 15.44 -7.65 -4.82
C PHE A 3 14.00 -7.21 -5.13
N SER A 4 13.23 -8.12 -5.71
CA SER A 4 11.76 -8.08 -5.72
C SER A 4 11.25 -8.31 -4.30
N ILE A 5 10.54 -7.34 -3.72
CA ILE A 5 9.79 -7.55 -2.49
C ILE A 5 8.37 -7.98 -2.88
N THR A 6 8.22 -9.26 -3.18
CA THR A 6 6.99 -9.98 -2.87
C THR A 6 7.23 -10.58 -1.49
N VAL A 7 6.63 -10.04 -0.44
CA VAL A 7 6.67 -10.68 0.89
C VAL A 7 5.85 -11.96 0.81
N TYR A 8 6.46 -13.03 0.29
CA TYR A 8 5.92 -14.36 0.43
C TYR A 8 5.93 -14.70 1.92
N PHE A 9 4.76 -14.80 2.53
CA PHE A 9 4.62 -15.36 3.87
C PHE A 9 5.20 -16.78 3.86
N ARG A 10 6.44 -16.92 4.32
CA ARG A 10 7.17 -18.18 4.32
C ARG A 10 6.95 -18.86 5.66
N ILE A 11 6.19 -19.95 5.64
CA ILE A 11 6.02 -20.79 6.82
C ILE A 11 7.37 -21.50 7.08
N ASN A 12 7.92 -21.31 8.28
CA ASN A 12 9.16 -21.94 8.70
C ASN A 12 8.91 -23.34 9.31
N THR A 13 9.98 -24.12 9.49
CA THR A 13 9.90 -25.49 10.02
C THR A 13 9.21 -25.57 11.38
N LEU A 14 9.46 -24.60 12.27
CA LEU A 14 8.87 -24.58 13.60
C LEU A 14 7.35 -24.40 13.54
N GLN A 15 6.87 -23.55 12.64
CA GLN A 15 5.43 -23.35 12.41
C GLN A 15 4.75 -24.60 11.87
N PHE A 16 5.41 -25.35 10.97
CA PHE A 16 4.88 -26.64 10.50
C PHE A 16 4.81 -27.70 11.60
N VAL A 17 5.85 -27.79 12.44
CA VAL A 17 5.86 -28.72 13.58
C VAL A 17 4.74 -28.36 14.56
N ARG A 18 4.57 -27.08 14.87
CA ARG A 18 3.51 -26.60 15.76
C ARG A 18 2.12 -26.93 15.22
N ALA A 19 1.85 -26.62 13.96
CA ALA A 19 0.56 -26.91 13.34
C ALA A 19 0.27 -28.42 13.29
N ALA A 20 1.27 -29.26 13.01
CA ALA A 20 1.10 -30.71 13.00
C ALA A 20 0.73 -31.27 14.39
N LYS A 21 1.28 -30.68 15.46
CA LYS A 21 0.93 -31.03 16.85
C LYS A 21 -0.49 -30.60 17.21
N GLU A 22 -0.84 -29.35 16.92
CA GLU A 22 -2.19 -28.81 17.18
C GLU A 22 -3.27 -29.64 16.46
N ILE A 23 -3.00 -30.11 15.23
CA ILE A 23 -3.92 -31.00 14.51
C ILE A 23 -4.04 -32.37 15.19
N ALA A 24 -2.93 -32.98 15.61
CA ALA A 24 -2.96 -34.28 16.30
C ALA A 24 -3.66 -34.20 17.67
N GLU A 25 -3.58 -33.05 18.35
CA GLU A 25 -4.31 -32.77 19.58
C GLU A 25 -5.82 -32.64 19.34
N LEU A 26 -6.23 -32.01 18.23
CA LEU A 26 -7.63 -31.83 17.86
C LEU A 26 -8.30 -33.11 17.33
N PHE A 27 -7.54 -34.03 16.74
CA PHE A 27 -8.04 -35.28 16.15
C PHE A 27 -7.36 -36.50 16.78
N PRO A 28 -7.88 -37.01 17.92
CA PRO A 28 -7.32 -38.17 18.63
C PRO A 28 -7.37 -39.42 17.73
N GLY A 29 -6.22 -39.81 17.20
CA GLY A 29 -6.09 -40.91 16.22
C GLY A 29 -5.19 -40.55 15.04
N GLU A 30 -4.93 -39.27 14.83
CA GLU A 30 -3.96 -38.82 13.83
C GLU A 30 -2.58 -38.58 14.46
N SER A 31 -1.52 -38.85 13.68
CA SER A 31 -0.14 -38.60 14.08
C SER A 31 0.37 -37.28 13.51
N GLU A 32 1.16 -36.54 14.29
CA GLU A 32 1.87 -35.34 13.83
C GLU A 32 2.72 -35.62 12.57
N HIS A 33 3.31 -36.82 12.46
CA HIS A 33 4.14 -37.23 11.31
C HIS A 33 3.33 -37.43 10.02
N THR A 34 2.01 -37.61 10.12
CA THR A 34 1.11 -37.60 8.94
C THR A 34 1.08 -36.21 8.29
N TYR A 35 1.20 -35.17 9.12
CA TYR A 35 1.06 -33.78 8.69
C TYR A 35 2.38 -33.13 8.32
N TYR A 36 3.43 -33.37 9.10
CA TYR A 36 4.75 -32.83 8.79
C TYR A 36 5.90 -33.70 9.32
N ILE A 37 6.83 -34.03 8.42
CA ILE A 37 8.13 -34.62 8.73
C ILE A 37 9.19 -33.64 8.23
N PRO A 38 10.05 -33.11 9.12
CA PRO A 38 11.07 -32.15 8.72
C PRO A 38 12.14 -32.80 7.85
N TYR A 39 12.91 -31.94 7.17
CA TYR A 39 14.07 -32.38 6.41
C TYR A 39 15.10 -33.07 7.33
N SER A 40 15.62 -34.22 6.88
CA SER A 40 16.76 -34.87 7.52
C SER A 40 17.97 -34.83 6.59
N SER A 41 19.08 -34.31 7.12
CA SER A 41 20.39 -34.41 6.46
C SER A 41 20.80 -35.88 6.31
N SER A 42 21.68 -36.15 5.34
CA SER A 42 22.26 -37.48 5.18
C SER A 42 23.08 -37.81 6.43
N LYS A 43 22.73 -38.91 7.10
CA LYS A 43 23.59 -39.56 8.11
C LYS A 43 24.26 -40.76 7.44
N LYS A 44 25.45 -41.15 7.91
CA LYS A 44 26.31 -42.22 7.36
C LYS A 44 25.51 -43.34 6.66
N GLY A 45 25.57 -43.38 5.34
CA GLY A 45 24.96 -44.44 4.51
C GLY A 45 23.50 -44.23 4.08
N LEU A 46 22.78 -43.23 4.60
CA LEU A 46 21.38 -42.95 4.23
C LEU A 46 21.25 -41.72 3.32
N ARG A 47 20.36 -41.83 2.31
CA ARG A 47 19.99 -40.71 1.43
C ARG A 47 19.27 -39.61 2.20
N ARG A 48 19.51 -38.37 1.81
CA ARG A 48 18.83 -37.17 2.32
C ARG A 48 17.31 -37.35 2.19
N GLN A 49 16.57 -37.07 3.25
CA GLN A 49 15.11 -37.13 3.22
C GLN A 49 14.53 -35.72 3.13
N PRO A 50 13.82 -35.37 2.05
CA PRO A 50 13.15 -34.09 1.95
C PRO A 50 12.03 -33.98 2.99
N ALA A 51 11.62 -32.75 3.30
CA ALA A 51 10.42 -32.55 4.12
C ALA A 51 9.19 -33.16 3.41
N ARG A 52 8.30 -33.77 4.18
CA ARG A 52 7.12 -34.50 3.69
C ARG A 52 5.94 -34.35 4.65
N GLY A 53 4.77 -34.84 4.26
CA GLY A 53 3.53 -34.78 5.06
C GLY A 53 2.45 -33.92 4.39
N LYS A 54 1.19 -34.10 4.83
CA LYS A 54 0.02 -33.46 4.21
C LYS A 54 0.11 -31.92 4.19
N LEU A 55 0.57 -31.29 5.28
CA LEU A 55 0.72 -29.83 5.36
C LEU A 55 1.79 -29.32 4.40
N TRP A 56 2.93 -30.02 4.34
CA TRP A 56 4.01 -29.66 3.45
C TRP A 56 3.60 -29.77 1.98
N SER A 57 2.95 -30.88 1.59
CA SER A 57 2.45 -31.07 0.24
C SER A 57 1.43 -30.01 -0.14
N ARG A 58 0.49 -29.67 0.75
CA ARG A 58 -0.50 -28.61 0.51
C ARG A 58 0.17 -27.24 0.34
N TYR A 59 1.14 -26.92 1.19
CA TYR A 59 1.89 -25.67 1.10
C TYR A 59 2.67 -25.55 -0.21
N ILE A 60 3.37 -26.60 -0.64
CA ILE A 60 4.11 -26.59 -1.90
C ILE A 60 3.16 -26.47 -3.10
N ASN A 61 2.03 -27.18 -3.09
CA ASN A 61 1.04 -27.10 -4.16
C ASN A 61 0.40 -25.72 -4.22
N LEU A 62 0.03 -25.14 -3.08
CA LEU A 62 -0.52 -23.78 -3.01
C LEU A 62 0.52 -22.76 -3.49
N LYS A 63 1.78 -22.92 -3.08
CA LYS A 63 2.88 -22.05 -3.53
C LYS A 63 3.11 -22.17 -5.05
N ALA A 64 3.02 -23.37 -5.61
CA ALA A 64 3.13 -23.59 -7.05
C ALA A 64 1.93 -22.96 -7.79
N ALA A 65 0.71 -23.13 -7.29
CA ALA A 65 -0.50 -22.52 -7.85
C ALA A 65 -0.42 -20.99 -7.80
N LEU A 66 0.00 -20.41 -6.67
CA LEU A 66 0.20 -18.96 -6.54
C LEU A 66 1.31 -18.45 -7.47
N ARG A 67 2.35 -19.26 -7.74
CA ARG A 67 3.36 -18.90 -8.75
C ARG A 67 2.78 -18.89 -10.15
N LEU A 68 1.93 -19.85 -10.50
CA LEU A 68 1.26 -19.89 -11.80
C LEU A 68 0.28 -18.72 -11.97
N VAL A 69 -0.50 -18.39 -10.94
CA VAL A 69 -1.39 -17.23 -10.96
C VAL A 69 -0.61 -15.93 -11.06
N ASN A 70 0.49 -15.78 -10.32
CA ASN A 70 1.33 -14.58 -10.42
C ASN A 70 2.07 -14.52 -11.77
N ALA A 71 2.47 -15.66 -12.35
CA ALA A 71 3.04 -15.70 -13.69
C ALA A 71 1.99 -15.34 -14.74
N ALA A 72 0.77 -15.88 -14.64
CA ALA A 72 -0.34 -15.53 -15.52
C ALA A 72 -0.75 -14.06 -15.38
N ASN A 73 -0.74 -13.51 -14.16
CA ASN A 73 -0.97 -12.07 -13.94
C ASN A 73 0.19 -11.23 -14.49
N ALA A 74 1.43 -11.70 -14.39
CA ALA A 74 2.58 -11.07 -15.02
C ALA A 74 2.54 -11.19 -16.55
N ASP A 75 1.94 -12.26 -17.11
CA ASP A 75 1.76 -12.45 -18.54
C ASP A 75 0.61 -11.56 -19.08
N VAL A 76 -0.47 -11.38 -18.32
CA VAL A 76 -1.56 -10.43 -18.61
C VAL A 76 -1.09 -8.97 -18.47
N GLU A 77 -0.18 -8.69 -17.53
CA GLU A 77 0.54 -7.41 -17.44
C GLU A 77 1.59 -7.25 -18.56
N GLN A 78 2.15 -8.35 -19.12
CA GLN A 78 3.10 -8.30 -20.23
C GLN A 78 2.44 -8.18 -21.61
N GLU A 79 1.22 -8.68 -21.82
CA GLU A 79 0.51 -8.50 -23.10
C GLU A 79 0.09 -7.04 -23.36
N ASN A 80 0.07 -6.19 -22.33
CA ASN A 80 -0.17 -4.74 -22.45
C ASN A 80 1.05 -3.86 -22.14
N VAL A 81 2.25 -4.44 -22.00
CA VAL A 81 3.49 -3.68 -21.73
C VAL A 81 4.58 -4.13 -22.68
N PRO A 82 5.16 -3.24 -23.51
CA PRO A 82 6.33 -3.58 -24.31
C PRO A 82 7.43 -4.10 -23.38
N SER A 83 7.79 -5.36 -23.59
CA SER A 83 8.94 -6.01 -22.95
C SER A 83 10.19 -5.17 -23.18
N THR A 84 10.63 -4.42 -22.16
CA THR A 84 11.93 -3.76 -22.24
C THR A 84 12.64 -3.79 -20.89
N SER A 85 13.48 -4.81 -20.71
CA SER A 85 14.62 -4.78 -19.80
C SER A 85 15.81 -3.99 -20.36
N ASN A 86 15.54 -2.99 -21.22
CA ASN A 86 16.47 -1.94 -21.62
C ASN A 86 15.74 -0.64 -21.30
N THR A 87 15.93 -0.10 -20.10
CA THR A 87 15.58 1.30 -19.87
C THR A 87 16.37 2.09 -20.91
N SER A 88 15.68 2.81 -21.78
CA SER A 88 16.33 3.58 -22.83
C SER A 88 17.22 4.63 -22.17
N TYR A 89 18.38 4.93 -22.76
CA TYR A 89 19.22 6.04 -22.31
C TYR A 89 18.42 7.35 -22.19
N ASP A 90 17.43 7.53 -23.07
CA ASP A 90 16.46 8.65 -23.04
C ASP A 90 15.60 8.69 -21.77
N GLU A 91 15.14 7.54 -21.27
CA GLU A 91 14.30 7.46 -20.07
C GLU A 91 15.10 7.78 -18.79
N GLU A 92 16.37 7.37 -18.74
CA GLU A 92 17.25 7.69 -17.62
C GLU A 92 17.58 9.19 -17.58
N GLU A 93 17.82 9.81 -18.74
CA GLU A 93 18.03 11.26 -18.86
C GLU A 93 16.79 12.05 -18.43
N LYS A 94 15.59 11.64 -18.84
CA LYS A 94 14.33 12.27 -18.41
C LYS A 94 14.14 12.19 -16.90
N ILE A 95 14.41 11.03 -16.29
CA ILE A 95 14.33 10.89 -14.82
C ILE A 95 15.40 11.76 -14.14
N ALA A 96 16.63 11.76 -14.63
CA ALA A 96 17.70 12.59 -14.07
C ALA A 96 17.36 14.08 -14.13
N PHE A 97 16.72 14.53 -15.21
CA PHE A 97 16.18 15.88 -15.33
C PHE A 97 15.12 16.15 -14.24
N LEU A 98 14.13 15.27 -14.08
CA LEU A 98 13.05 15.44 -13.10
C LEU A 98 13.56 15.51 -11.65
N LYS A 99 14.74 14.94 -11.34
CA LYS A 99 15.33 15.00 -10.00
C LYS A 99 15.79 16.38 -9.56
N VAL A 100 15.98 17.29 -10.51
CA VAL A 100 16.48 18.66 -10.25
C VAL A 100 15.59 19.74 -10.85
N ALA A 101 14.67 19.37 -11.72
CA ALA A 101 13.84 20.33 -12.47
C ALA A 101 12.76 20.98 -11.60
N VAL A 102 12.65 22.30 -11.73
CA VAL A 102 11.56 23.12 -11.19
C VAL A 102 10.87 23.97 -12.26
N GLU A 103 11.49 24.10 -13.44
CA GLU A 103 10.95 24.75 -14.65
C GLU A 103 11.66 24.17 -15.89
N PRO A 104 11.12 24.33 -17.11
CA PRO A 104 9.77 24.83 -17.42
C PRO A 104 8.69 23.74 -17.25
N PHE A 105 7.48 24.14 -16.88
CA PHE A 105 6.38 23.21 -16.56
C PHE A 105 6.06 22.24 -17.70
N ASP A 106 5.92 22.73 -18.94
CA ASP A 106 5.53 21.88 -20.08
C ASP A 106 6.50 20.72 -20.30
N LYS A 107 7.81 20.98 -20.13
CA LYS A 107 8.85 19.95 -20.25
C LYS A 107 8.81 18.98 -19.08
N ILE A 108 8.54 19.48 -17.87
CA ILE A 108 8.38 18.64 -16.68
C ILE A 108 7.20 17.71 -16.86
N LEU A 109 6.02 18.23 -17.25
CA LEU A 109 4.82 17.44 -17.47
C LEU A 109 5.05 16.35 -18.52
N SER A 110 5.61 16.72 -19.68
CA SER A 110 5.93 15.75 -20.73
C SER A 110 6.87 14.65 -20.24
N TYR A 111 7.96 15.00 -19.54
CA TYR A 111 8.89 14.00 -19.02
C TYR A 111 8.29 13.20 -17.87
N TRP A 112 7.39 13.80 -17.09
CA TRP A 112 6.66 13.13 -16.02
C TRP A 112 5.80 12.02 -16.59
N GLU A 113 4.99 12.33 -17.60
CA GLU A 113 4.12 11.37 -18.30
C GLU A 113 4.93 10.26 -18.97
N ASP A 114 5.97 10.61 -19.72
CA ASP A 114 6.85 9.64 -20.40
C ASP A 114 7.50 8.64 -19.41
N THR A 115 7.81 9.11 -18.20
CA THR A 115 8.51 8.31 -17.19
C THR A 115 7.57 7.62 -16.20
N TYR A 116 6.25 7.72 -16.38
CA TYR A 116 5.23 7.22 -15.46
C TYR A 116 5.51 5.79 -14.99
N LEU A 117 5.64 4.85 -15.92
CA LEU A 117 5.81 3.43 -15.59
C LEU A 117 7.08 3.14 -14.78
N ILE A 118 8.15 3.91 -15.01
CA ILE A 118 9.42 3.73 -14.29
C ILE A 118 9.34 4.37 -12.91
N ARG A 119 8.79 5.59 -12.81
CA ARG A 119 8.58 6.28 -11.52
C ARG A 119 7.65 5.46 -10.63
N GLN A 120 6.52 4.97 -11.16
CA GLN A 120 5.57 4.14 -10.42
C GLN A 120 6.24 2.88 -9.85
N ARG A 121 7.13 2.23 -10.63
CA ARG A 121 7.89 1.07 -10.16
C ARG A 121 8.89 1.42 -9.05
N LYS A 122 9.61 2.55 -9.17
CA LYS A 122 10.58 2.99 -8.16
C LYS A 122 9.89 3.44 -6.85
N CYS A 123 8.88 4.29 -6.98
CA CYS A 123 8.15 4.90 -5.86
C CYS A 123 7.36 3.90 -5.02
N LYS A 124 7.02 2.70 -5.53
CA LYS A 124 6.37 1.63 -4.74
C LYS A 124 7.16 1.22 -3.49
N SER A 125 8.47 1.49 -3.46
CA SER A 125 9.35 1.15 -2.34
C SER A 125 9.74 2.35 -1.47
N TYR A 126 9.21 3.53 -1.78
CA TYR A 126 9.62 4.78 -1.16
C TYR A 126 8.59 5.27 -0.14
N GLU A 127 9.09 5.92 0.91
CA GLU A 127 8.26 6.75 1.76
C GLU A 127 7.88 8.03 1.01
N LEU A 128 6.74 8.62 1.36
CA LEU A 128 6.24 9.82 0.69
C LEU A 128 7.26 10.97 0.71
N GLU A 129 7.92 11.17 1.85
CA GLU A 129 8.92 12.23 2.02
C GLU A 129 10.11 12.06 1.06
N ASP A 130 10.51 10.82 0.76
CA ASP A 130 11.61 10.54 -0.15
C ASP A 130 11.22 10.81 -1.61
N ILE A 131 9.96 10.59 -1.98
CA ILE A 131 9.44 10.94 -3.31
C ILE A 131 9.52 12.45 -3.54
N TYR A 132 9.08 13.26 -2.56
CA TYR A 132 9.13 14.72 -2.68
C TYR A 132 10.57 15.26 -2.64
N LYS A 133 11.48 14.61 -1.93
CA LYS A 133 12.92 14.95 -1.98
C LYS A 133 13.54 14.59 -3.32
N GLU A 134 13.17 13.44 -3.89
CA GLU A 134 13.71 12.98 -5.16
C GLU A 134 13.14 13.78 -6.35
N PHE A 135 11.92 14.28 -6.26
CA PHE A 135 11.26 15.05 -7.33
C PHE A 135 10.77 16.42 -6.82
N PRO A 136 11.63 17.45 -6.79
CA PRO A 136 11.29 18.77 -6.25
C PRO A 136 10.09 19.45 -6.94
N CYS A 137 9.82 19.11 -8.21
CA CYS A 137 8.68 19.64 -8.96
C CYS A 137 7.32 19.33 -8.31
N LEU A 138 7.23 18.27 -7.50
CA LEU A 138 6.01 17.94 -6.76
C LEU A 138 5.67 18.93 -5.64
N SER A 139 6.67 19.65 -5.12
CA SER A 139 6.47 20.66 -4.08
C SER A 139 6.04 22.02 -4.63
N LEU A 140 5.95 22.17 -5.95
CA LEU A 140 5.57 23.42 -6.59
C LEU A 140 4.05 23.54 -6.72
N HIS A 141 3.57 24.75 -7.04
CA HIS A 141 2.14 25.05 -7.12
C HIS A 141 1.39 24.17 -8.15
N TYR A 142 2.08 23.70 -9.20
CA TYR A 142 1.54 22.80 -10.22
C TYR A 142 1.79 21.32 -9.92
N GLY A 143 2.45 20.98 -8.80
CA GLY A 143 2.78 19.60 -8.44
C GLY A 143 1.53 18.72 -8.35
N ILE A 144 0.39 19.30 -7.95
CA ILE A 144 -0.90 18.61 -7.96
C ILE A 144 -1.28 18.09 -9.36
N THR A 145 -1.01 18.86 -10.42
CA THR A 145 -1.30 18.47 -11.81
C THR A 145 -0.46 17.25 -12.23
N LEU A 146 0.77 17.13 -11.73
CA LEU A 146 1.61 15.96 -11.97
C LEU A 146 1.05 14.70 -11.29
N LEU A 147 0.53 14.85 -10.06
CA LEU A 147 -0.13 13.76 -9.34
C LEU A 147 -1.46 13.36 -9.99
N GLU A 148 -2.23 14.33 -10.47
CA GLU A 148 -3.46 14.10 -11.23
C GLU A 148 -3.19 13.37 -12.54
N SER A 149 -2.14 13.75 -13.28
CA SER A 149 -1.72 13.04 -14.50
C SER A 149 -1.41 11.56 -14.21
N ASP A 150 -0.65 11.27 -13.15
CA ASP A 150 -0.37 9.89 -12.70
C ASP A 150 -1.66 9.13 -12.31
N PHE A 151 -2.58 9.78 -11.58
CA PHE A 151 -3.85 9.16 -11.19
C PHE A 151 -4.71 8.82 -12.41
N ASN A 152 -4.85 9.77 -13.34
CA ASN A 152 -5.65 9.65 -14.55
C ASN A 152 -5.12 8.53 -15.45
N HIS A 153 -3.80 8.37 -15.55
CA HIS A 153 -3.18 7.31 -16.35
C HIS A 153 -3.55 5.89 -15.87
N SER A 154 -3.83 5.69 -14.58
CA SER A 154 -4.22 4.38 -14.04
C SER A 154 -5.71 4.24 -13.72
N ASN A 155 -6.49 5.30 -13.89
CA ASN A 155 -7.91 5.32 -13.58
C ASN A 155 -8.66 6.20 -14.59
N GLU A 156 -8.51 5.91 -15.88
CA GLU A 156 -9.11 6.68 -16.96
C GLU A 156 -10.64 6.82 -16.80
N GLU A 157 -11.29 5.78 -16.26
CA GLU A 157 -12.72 5.75 -15.99
C GLU A 157 -13.14 6.52 -14.72
N LYS A 158 -12.16 6.99 -13.93
CA LYS A 158 -12.38 7.72 -12.66
C LYS A 158 -11.79 9.12 -12.66
N ILE A 159 -11.43 9.66 -13.82
CA ILE A 159 -11.07 11.07 -13.94
C ILE A 159 -12.20 11.89 -13.34
N ASP A 160 -11.85 12.86 -12.49
CA ASP A 160 -12.80 13.76 -11.84
C ASP A 160 -13.88 13.07 -10.96
N ILE A 161 -13.67 11.80 -10.59
CA ILE A 161 -14.61 11.03 -9.76
C ILE A 161 -14.94 11.72 -8.44
N ILE A 162 -14.01 12.52 -7.91
CA ILE A 162 -14.24 13.26 -6.68
C ILE A 162 -15.42 14.23 -6.84
N TYR A 163 -15.60 14.88 -8.00
CA TYR A 163 -16.68 15.84 -8.19
C TYR A 163 -18.06 15.17 -8.30
N SER A 164 -18.11 13.92 -8.77
CA SER A 164 -19.37 13.16 -8.88
C SER A 164 -19.72 12.39 -7.60
N GLU A 165 -18.73 11.85 -6.89
CA GLU A 165 -18.94 11.02 -5.70
C GLU A 165 -18.90 11.82 -4.38
N TRP A 166 -18.13 12.91 -4.31
CA TRP A 166 -18.02 13.71 -3.09
C TRP A 166 -19.37 14.20 -2.54
N PRO A 167 -20.34 14.67 -3.35
CA PRO A 167 -21.64 15.09 -2.81
C PRO A 167 -22.36 13.97 -2.05
N LYS A 168 -22.26 12.72 -2.53
CA LYS A 168 -22.85 11.55 -1.86
C LYS A 168 -22.13 11.24 -0.55
N ILE A 169 -20.80 11.27 -0.58
CA ILE A 169 -19.95 11.04 0.60
C ILE A 169 -20.20 12.12 1.66
N ALA A 170 -20.23 13.39 1.25
CA ALA A 170 -20.51 14.52 2.13
C ALA A 170 -21.87 14.37 2.81
N GLN A 171 -22.90 13.98 2.06
CA GLN A 171 -24.22 13.72 2.64
C GLN A 171 -24.20 12.56 3.65
N ALA A 172 -23.51 11.47 3.35
CA ALA A 172 -23.37 10.33 4.27
C ALA A 172 -22.64 10.72 5.57
N ILE A 173 -21.56 11.52 5.49
CA ILE A 173 -20.84 12.05 6.66
C ILE A 173 -21.80 12.86 7.56
N ILE A 174 -22.64 13.71 6.96
CA ILE A 174 -23.61 14.53 7.71
C ILE A 174 -24.69 13.67 8.37
N ILE A 175 -25.18 12.63 7.70
CA ILE A 175 -26.16 11.70 8.27
C ILE A 175 -25.56 10.98 9.48
N GLU A 176 -24.38 10.37 9.32
CA GLU A 176 -23.68 9.66 10.39
C GLU A 176 -23.44 10.57 11.61
N ALA A 177 -23.05 11.82 11.38
CA ALA A 177 -22.82 12.75 12.46
C ALA A 177 -24.09 13.15 13.22
N LYS A 178 -25.23 13.26 12.52
CA LYS A 178 -26.53 13.48 13.16
C LYS A 178 -26.95 12.29 14.01
N GLU A 179 -26.76 11.07 13.51
CA GLU A 179 -27.07 9.84 14.26
C GLU A 179 -26.24 9.73 15.54
N ARG A 180 -24.97 10.14 15.49
CA ARG A 180 -24.07 10.22 16.65
C ARG A 180 -24.29 11.45 17.54
N GLN A 181 -25.26 12.30 17.21
CA GLN A 181 -25.56 13.54 17.94
C GLN A 181 -24.34 14.45 18.12
N LEU A 182 -23.48 14.53 17.09
CA LEU A 182 -22.30 15.39 17.13
C LEU A 182 -22.72 16.86 17.03
N ILE A 183 -22.43 17.63 18.07
CA ILE A 183 -22.72 19.07 18.13
C ILE A 183 -21.61 19.81 17.40
N LEU A 184 -21.93 20.41 16.26
CA LEU A 184 -21.06 21.36 15.59
C LEU A 184 -21.35 22.75 16.16
N LYS A 185 -20.31 23.50 16.55
CA LYS A 185 -20.47 24.86 17.08
C LYS A 185 -20.87 25.89 16.02
N GLU A 186 -20.89 25.51 14.75
CA GLU A 186 -21.04 26.44 13.63
C GLU A 186 -22.24 26.05 12.74
N ASP A 187 -23.41 26.53 13.10
CA ASP A 187 -24.58 26.62 12.21
C ASP A 187 -24.45 27.76 11.18
N VAL A 188 -23.27 28.39 11.10
CA VAL A 188 -22.98 29.51 10.19
C VAL A 188 -22.68 29.03 8.76
N ILE A 189 -22.18 27.80 8.60
CA ILE A 189 -21.77 27.26 7.30
C ILE A 189 -22.96 26.55 6.64
N LYS A 190 -23.50 27.19 5.60
CA LYS A 190 -24.63 26.68 4.81
C LYS A 190 -24.23 25.62 3.79
N ASP A 191 -22.98 25.63 3.34
CA ASP A 191 -22.48 24.69 2.34
C ASP A 191 -22.29 23.28 2.92
N VAL A 192 -22.88 22.28 2.24
CA VAL A 192 -22.88 20.88 2.68
C VAL A 192 -21.47 20.30 2.66
N ASN A 193 -20.66 20.65 1.65
CA ASN A 193 -19.31 20.10 1.49
C ASN A 193 -18.38 20.60 2.60
N SER A 194 -18.37 21.91 2.83
CA SER A 194 -17.61 22.55 3.90
C SER A 194 -18.05 22.02 5.27
N LYS A 195 -19.36 21.86 5.49
CA LYS A 195 -19.88 21.26 6.71
C LYS A 195 -19.36 19.83 6.87
N ALA A 196 -19.46 18.99 5.85
CA ALA A 196 -19.00 17.61 5.89
C ALA A 196 -17.50 17.50 6.23
N LEU A 197 -16.65 18.34 5.63
CA LEU A 197 -15.22 18.38 5.94
C LEU A 197 -14.93 18.76 7.40
N LEU A 198 -15.70 19.70 7.96
CA LEU A 198 -15.54 20.11 9.36
C LEU A 198 -16.07 19.08 10.37
N VAL A 199 -17.06 18.29 9.97
CA VAL A 199 -17.62 17.21 10.78
C VAL A 199 -16.73 15.97 10.78
N LEU A 200 -16.13 15.66 9.64
CA LEU A 200 -15.39 14.41 9.40
C LEU A 200 -14.39 14.05 10.52
N PRO A 201 -13.59 14.98 11.10
CA PRO A 201 -12.69 14.67 12.20
C PRO A 201 -13.38 14.09 13.44
N TYR A 202 -14.61 14.53 13.72
CA TYR A 202 -15.38 14.11 14.89
C TYR A 202 -15.95 12.69 14.76
N LEU A 203 -15.98 12.13 13.55
CA LEU A 203 -16.36 10.73 13.33
C LEU A 203 -15.28 9.75 13.80
N PHE A 204 -14.04 10.22 13.98
CA PHE A 204 -12.93 9.42 14.45
C PHE A 204 -12.72 9.57 15.96
N SER A 205 -12.40 8.47 16.61
CA SER A 205 -12.06 8.49 18.05
C SER A 205 -10.61 8.94 18.24
N PRO A 206 -10.31 9.82 19.21
CA PRO A 206 -8.93 10.21 19.49
C PRO A 206 -8.10 9.00 19.91
N VAL A 207 -7.01 8.75 19.19
CA VAL A 207 -6.09 7.64 19.42
C VAL A 207 -4.94 8.11 20.30
N THR A 208 -4.55 7.28 21.25
CA THR A 208 -3.41 7.55 22.13
C THR A 208 -2.10 7.40 21.35
N ILE A 209 -1.30 8.46 21.32
CA ILE A 209 -0.03 8.55 20.60
C ILE A 209 1.13 8.34 21.57
N ARG A 210 2.11 7.52 21.17
CA ARG A 210 3.35 7.32 21.92
C ARG A 210 4.40 8.28 21.40
N ASN A 211 4.85 9.20 22.25
CA ASN A 211 5.89 10.14 21.85
C ASN A 211 7.25 9.40 21.86
N SER A 212 7.90 9.32 20.70
CA SER A 212 9.19 8.63 20.56
C SER A 212 10.33 9.39 21.28
N LYS A 213 10.25 10.73 21.31
CA LYS A 213 11.34 11.60 21.81
C LYS A 213 11.26 11.86 23.32
N LYS A 214 10.06 11.97 23.89
CA LYS A 214 9.84 12.02 25.33
C LYS A 214 9.11 10.73 25.70
N ARG A 215 9.59 9.95 26.66
CA ARG A 215 8.95 8.70 27.16
C ARG A 215 7.56 8.99 27.78
N GLY A 216 6.62 9.44 26.97
CA GLY A 216 5.33 9.97 27.35
C GLY A 216 4.26 9.48 26.39
N ILE A 217 3.11 9.19 26.97
CA ILE A 217 1.91 8.79 26.25
C ILE A 217 1.01 10.03 26.26
N TRP A 218 0.57 10.48 25.09
CA TRP A 218 -0.32 11.62 24.95
C TRP A 218 -1.57 11.20 24.17
N ARG A 219 -2.73 11.67 24.60
CA ARG A 219 -3.98 11.45 23.87
C ARG A 219 -4.53 12.84 23.50
N PRO A 220 -4.63 13.17 22.20
CA PRO A 220 -5.23 14.42 21.80
C PRO A 220 -6.69 14.46 22.20
N SER A 221 -7.16 15.65 22.56
CA SER A 221 -8.56 15.99 22.67
C SER A 221 -9.22 15.98 21.28
N ARG A 222 -10.56 15.96 21.24
CA ARG A 222 -11.31 16.05 19.98
C ARG A 222 -11.04 17.36 19.23
N SER A 223 -10.87 18.46 19.96
CA SER A 223 -10.54 19.76 19.39
C SER A 223 -9.16 19.76 18.75
N GLU A 224 -8.15 19.19 19.41
CA GLU A 224 -6.81 19.07 18.83
C GLU A 224 -6.79 18.17 17.57
N VAL A 225 -7.60 17.11 17.54
CA VAL A 225 -7.78 16.29 16.34
C VAL A 225 -8.40 17.11 15.20
N GLN A 226 -9.42 17.93 15.48
CA GLN A 226 -10.03 18.79 14.47
C GLN A 226 -9.03 19.82 13.91
N GLU A 227 -8.34 20.55 14.79
CA GLU A 227 -7.35 21.56 14.41
C GLU A 227 -6.20 20.95 13.59
N SER A 228 -5.86 19.69 13.84
CA SER A 228 -4.82 18.97 13.08
C SER A 228 -5.32 18.38 11.76
N PHE A 229 -6.62 18.16 11.60
CA PHE A 229 -7.18 17.46 10.43
C PHE A 229 -7.19 18.33 9.18
N LEU A 230 -7.55 19.61 9.34
CA LEU A 230 -7.41 20.62 8.29
C LEU A 230 -6.37 21.63 8.76
N PHE A 231 -5.17 21.56 8.19
CA PHE A 231 -4.19 22.62 8.38
C PHE A 231 -4.76 23.91 7.79
N ASN A 232 -5.03 24.88 8.65
CA ASN A 232 -5.37 26.23 8.21
C ASN A 232 -4.09 26.82 7.60
N VAL A 233 -4.02 26.89 6.27
CA VAL A 233 -2.97 27.66 5.60
C VAL A 233 -3.37 29.13 5.77
N GLN A 234 -2.71 29.80 6.71
CA GLN A 234 -2.83 31.25 6.89
C GLN A 234 -2.07 32.02 5.81
#